data_AF-A0A932KVD9-F1
#
_entry.id   AF-A0A932KVD9-F1
#
_cell.length_a   1.000
_cell.length_b   1.000
_cell.length_c   1.000
_cell.angle_alpha   90.00
_cell.angle_beta   90.00
_cell.angle_gamma   90.00
#
_symmetry.space_group_name_H-M   'P 1'
#
loop_
_entity.id
_entity.type
_entity.pdbx_description
1 polymer ?
#
loop_
_entity_poly.entity_id
_entity_poly.type
_entity_poly.pdbx_seq_one_letter_code
_entity_poly.pdbx_strand_id
1 'polypeptide(L)'
;MPKKLFLLAFLLAALTGFTEATSAQIAVKFRDGDTAFNSDPAFQAALKDLGITTDHMRRMFTRPAAELDAERMEGERRSGKKLANLDLYYIIDLPSDVSAADAMAKLQALNVVEHAELQPMPAPPPMGR
;
A
#
# COMPACT_ATOMS: atom_id res chain seq x y z
N MET A 1 -19.96 21.79 6.45
CA MET A 1 -19.50 20.54 5.78
C MET A 1 -18.04 20.69 5.37
N PRO A 2 -17.07 20.05 6.04
CA PRO A 2 -15.72 19.98 5.52
C PRO A 2 -15.36 18.56 5.08
N LYS A 3 -15.18 18.41 3.77
CA LYS A 3 -14.35 17.37 3.14
C LYS A 3 -12.90 17.69 3.51
N LYS A 4 -12.20 16.77 4.18
CA LYS A 4 -10.74 16.63 4.33
C LYS A 4 -10.45 15.81 5.60
N LEU A 5 -10.37 14.49 5.46
CA LEU A 5 -9.77 13.63 6.48
C LEU A 5 -9.17 12.41 5.79
N PHE A 6 -8.09 12.64 5.05
CA PHE A 6 -7.12 11.63 4.65
C PHE A 6 -5.75 12.29 4.74
N LEU A 7 -5.32 12.51 5.97
CA LEU A 7 -3.95 12.94 6.28
C LEU A 7 -3.70 12.58 7.75
N LEU A 8 -3.29 11.34 8.03
CA LEU A 8 -2.44 11.00 9.18
C LEU A 8 -2.10 9.50 9.17
N ALA A 9 -0.92 9.16 8.64
CA ALA A 9 -0.05 8.10 9.13
C ALA A 9 1.29 8.14 8.37
N PHE A 10 1.94 9.30 8.33
CA PHE A 10 3.33 9.44 7.93
C PHE A 10 4.12 9.89 9.15
N LEU A 11 4.41 8.96 10.05
CA LEU A 11 5.50 9.11 11.00
C LEU A 11 5.86 7.75 11.58
N LEU A 12 7.16 7.43 11.47
CA LEU A 12 7.95 6.48 12.26
C LEU A 12 8.41 5.22 11.53
N ALA A 13 9.54 5.37 10.82
CA ALA A 13 10.51 4.29 10.63
C ALA A 13 11.91 4.90 10.49
N ALA A 14 12.48 5.35 11.61
CA ALA A 14 13.93 5.52 11.74
C ALA A 14 14.43 4.42 12.68
N LEU A 15 15.61 3.87 12.35
CA LEU A 15 16.33 2.77 13.01
C LEU A 15 15.98 1.34 12.58
N THR A 16 16.38 0.96 11.37
CA THR A 16 17.24 -0.23 11.19
C THR A 16 17.96 -0.11 9.86
N GLY A 17 19.27 -0.37 9.85
CA GLY A 17 20.11 -0.19 8.67
C GLY A 17 19.63 -1.03 7.49
N PHE A 18 19.43 -0.39 6.36
CA PHE A 18 19.37 -1.03 5.06
C PHE A 18 20.12 -0.14 4.08
N THR A 19 21.08 -0.72 3.37
CA THR A 19 21.59 -0.16 2.11
C THR A 19 20.44 -0.20 1.11
N GLU A 20 19.56 0.81 1.13
CA GLU A 20 18.49 0.91 0.13
C GLU A 20 19.09 1.43 -1.18
N ALA A 21 19.31 0.51 -2.12
CA ALA A 21 19.12 0.85 -3.52
C ALA A 21 17.75 1.53 -3.61
N THR A 22 17.72 2.77 -4.07
CA THR A 22 16.54 3.64 -4.06
C THR A 22 15.45 3.08 -4.98
N SER A 23 14.68 2.12 -4.47
CA SER A 23 13.55 1.49 -5.14
C SER A 23 12.31 2.36 -4.92
N ALA A 24 11.60 2.70 -5.99
CA ALA A 24 10.31 3.35 -5.87
C ALA A 24 9.29 2.39 -5.25
N GLN A 25 8.35 2.92 -4.46
CA GLN A 25 7.31 2.11 -3.81
C GLN A 25 5.93 2.57 -4.27
N ILE A 26 5.03 1.62 -4.53
CA ILE A 26 3.62 1.87 -4.81
C ILE A 26 2.80 1.36 -3.64
N ALA A 27 1.97 2.23 -3.05
CA ALA A 27 0.93 1.80 -2.13
C ALA A 27 -0.32 1.43 -2.94
N VAL A 28 -0.84 0.23 -2.68
CA VAL A 28 -2.00 -0.34 -3.38
C VAL A 28 -3.07 -0.68 -2.36
N LYS A 29 -4.29 -0.23 -2.62
CA LYS A 29 -5.49 -0.65 -1.92
C LYS A 29 -6.29 -1.59 -2.81
N PHE A 30 -6.53 -2.81 -2.33
CA PHE A 30 -7.42 -3.76 -2.99
C PHE A 30 -8.89 -3.51 -2.68
N ARG A 31 -9.76 -3.95 -3.58
CA ARG A 31 -11.22 -3.83 -3.43
C ARG A 31 -11.71 -4.75 -2.30
N ASP A 32 -12.66 -4.25 -1.51
CA ASP A 32 -13.35 -5.03 -0.46
C ASP A 32 -13.91 -6.35 -1.05
N GLY A 33 -13.58 -7.47 -0.40
CA GLY A 33 -14.03 -8.82 -0.79
C GLY A 33 -13.02 -9.62 -1.62
N ASP A 34 -11.93 -8.99 -2.05
CA ASP A 34 -10.94 -9.61 -2.94
C ASP A 34 -9.59 -9.84 -2.24
N THR A 35 -9.60 -10.61 -1.15
CA THR A 35 -8.36 -11.12 -0.53
C THR A 35 -7.67 -12.18 -1.41
N ALA A 36 -8.30 -12.54 -2.52
CA ALA A 36 -7.81 -13.47 -3.53
C ALA A 36 -7.03 -12.76 -4.64
N PHE A 37 -6.52 -11.54 -4.44
CA PHE A 37 -5.66 -10.87 -5.43
C PHE A 37 -4.45 -11.73 -5.85
N ASN A 38 -3.95 -12.60 -4.95
CA ASN A 38 -2.91 -13.58 -5.27
C ASN A 38 -3.36 -14.62 -6.32
N SER A 39 -4.66 -14.81 -6.50
CA SER A 39 -5.29 -15.74 -7.44
C SER A 39 -5.89 -15.04 -8.67
N ASP A 40 -5.95 -13.70 -8.70
CA ASP A 40 -6.48 -12.96 -9.85
C ASP A 40 -5.49 -13.04 -11.04
N PRO A 41 -5.89 -13.62 -12.18
CA PRO A 41 -4.97 -13.87 -13.29
C PRO A 41 -4.47 -12.58 -13.95
N ALA A 42 -5.28 -11.52 -13.97
CA ALA A 42 -4.87 -10.25 -14.56
C ALA A 42 -3.84 -9.53 -13.68
N PHE A 43 -4.01 -9.60 -12.37
CA PHE A 43 -3.04 -9.12 -11.39
C PHE A 43 -1.73 -9.90 -11.47
N GLN A 44 -1.78 -11.24 -11.47
CA GLN A 44 -0.58 -12.07 -11.60
C GLN A 44 0.16 -11.82 -12.93
N ALA A 45 -0.57 -11.66 -14.03
CA ALA A 45 0.03 -11.29 -15.32
C ALA A 45 0.69 -9.91 -15.27
N ALA A 46 0.03 -8.92 -14.65
CA ALA A 46 0.59 -7.58 -14.51
C ALA A 46 1.88 -7.57 -13.68
N LEU A 47 1.93 -8.30 -12.57
CA LEU A 47 3.15 -8.45 -11.76
C LEU A 47 4.27 -9.11 -12.54
N LYS A 48 3.97 -10.21 -13.24
CA LYS A 48 4.95 -10.94 -14.06
C LYS A 48 5.56 -10.07 -15.15
N ASP A 49 4.73 -9.31 -15.86
CA ASP A 49 5.19 -8.39 -16.91
C ASP A 49 6.08 -7.27 -16.36
N LEU A 50 5.87 -6.88 -15.10
CA LEU A 50 6.66 -5.88 -14.39
C LEU A 50 7.89 -6.50 -13.69
N GLY A 51 8.09 -7.82 -13.77
CA GLY A 51 9.17 -8.51 -13.04
C GLY A 51 9.00 -8.49 -11.52
N ILE A 52 7.80 -8.23 -11.03
CA ILE A 52 7.48 -8.15 -9.60
C ILE A 52 7.05 -9.54 -9.11
N THR A 53 7.71 -10.05 -8.08
CA THR A 53 7.32 -11.27 -7.37
C THR A 53 6.58 -10.93 -6.08
N THR A 54 6.00 -11.94 -5.43
CA THR A 54 5.35 -11.79 -4.12
C THR A 54 6.29 -11.29 -3.03
N ASP A 55 7.61 -11.49 -3.18
CA ASP A 55 8.61 -11.06 -2.21
C ASP A 55 8.80 -9.54 -2.18
N HIS A 56 8.41 -8.85 -3.26
CA HIS A 56 8.37 -7.40 -3.33
C HIS A 56 7.09 -6.81 -2.76
N MET A 57 6.17 -7.64 -2.27
CA MET A 57 4.88 -7.20 -1.75
C MET A 57 4.79 -7.43 -0.25
N ARG A 58 4.32 -6.42 0.47
CA ARG A 58 4.13 -6.50 1.93
C ARG A 58 2.88 -5.77 2.38
N ARG A 59 2.24 -6.27 3.44
CA ARG A 59 1.12 -5.56 4.10
C ARG A 59 1.63 -4.22 4.62
N MET A 60 0.89 -3.15 4.34
CA MET A 60 1.21 -1.82 4.85
C MET A 60 1.06 -1.77 6.37
N PHE A 61 0.08 -2.49 6.91
CA PHE A 61 -0.16 -2.61 8.34
C PHE A 61 0.23 -4.00 8.83
N THR A 62 1.23 -4.07 9.70
CA THR A 62 1.78 -5.34 10.23
C THR A 62 0.96 -5.94 11.36
N ARG A 63 0.02 -5.17 11.94
CA ARG A 63 -0.88 -5.63 13.01
C ARG A 63 -1.72 -6.83 12.53
N PRO A 64 -2.11 -7.75 13.43
CA PRO A 64 -2.97 -8.88 13.09
C PRO A 64 -4.29 -8.43 12.46
N ALA A 65 -4.75 -9.14 11.44
CA ALA A 65 -6.00 -8.81 10.74
C ALA A 65 -7.21 -8.75 11.69
N ALA A 66 -7.27 -9.66 12.67
CA ALA A 66 -8.33 -9.68 13.68
C ALA A 66 -8.36 -8.41 14.56
N GLU A 67 -7.20 -7.84 14.89
CA GLU A 67 -7.13 -6.60 15.65
C GLU A 67 -7.57 -5.40 14.81
N LEU A 68 -7.12 -5.34 13.56
CA LEU A 68 -7.54 -4.31 12.60
C LEU A 68 -9.06 -4.35 12.36
N ASP A 69 -9.63 -5.55 12.26
CA ASP A 69 -11.06 -5.73 12.06
C ASP A 69 -11.87 -5.34 13.30
N ALA A 70 -11.39 -5.69 14.50
CA ALA A 70 -12.01 -5.27 15.75
C ALA A 70 -12.00 -3.74 15.91
N GLU A 71 -10.88 -3.07 15.59
CA GLU A 71 -10.76 -1.62 15.59
C GLU A 71 -11.72 -0.97 14.58
N ARG A 72 -11.80 -1.54 13.37
CA ARG A 72 -12.73 -1.11 12.32
C ARG A 72 -14.17 -1.20 12.80
N MET A 73 -14.61 -2.36 13.29
CA MET A 73 -15.98 -2.56 13.77
C MET A 73 -16.35 -1.59 14.90
N GLU A 74 -15.45 -1.38 15.87
CA GLU A 74 -15.69 -0.44 16.95
C GLU A 74 -15.78 1.01 16.46
N GLY A 75 -14.91 1.39 15.51
CA GLY A 75 -14.96 2.70 14.87
C GLY A 75 -16.24 2.93 14.05
N GLU A 76 -16.69 1.92 13.32
CA GLU A 76 -17.96 1.96 12.57
C GLU A 76 -19.15 2.10 13.51
N ARG A 77 -19.17 1.33 14.60
CA ARG A 77 -20.22 1.39 15.63
C ARG A 77 -20.29 2.77 16.28
N ARG A 78 -19.15 3.39 16.59
CA ARG A 78 -19.09 4.72 17.21
C ARG A 78 -19.47 5.85 16.26
N SER A 79 -19.04 5.75 15.01
CA SER A 79 -19.18 6.85 14.04
C SER A 79 -20.45 6.76 13.19
N GLY A 80 -21.07 5.58 13.11
CA GLY A 80 -22.18 5.28 12.20
C GLY A 80 -21.78 5.27 10.72
N LYS A 81 -20.47 5.26 10.42
CA LYS A 81 -19.93 5.30 9.06
C LYS A 81 -19.16 4.01 8.79
N LYS A 82 -19.22 3.51 7.55
CA LYS A 82 -18.34 2.44 7.10
C LYS A 82 -16.89 2.94 7.07
N LEU A 83 -15.97 2.17 7.63
CA LEU A 83 -14.55 2.48 7.68
C LEU A 83 -13.77 1.57 6.70
N ALA A 84 -12.58 2.01 6.31
CA ALA A 84 -11.72 1.24 5.42
C ALA A 84 -11.20 -0.03 6.12
N ASN A 85 -11.14 -1.14 5.38
CA ASN A 85 -10.44 -2.32 5.84
C ASN A 85 -8.93 -2.14 5.61
N LEU A 86 -8.18 -1.91 6.70
CA LEU A 86 -6.74 -1.68 6.64
C LEU A 86 -5.94 -2.92 6.20
N ASP A 87 -6.52 -4.12 6.27
CA ASP A 87 -5.88 -5.34 5.81
C ASP A 87 -5.71 -5.40 4.28
N LEU A 88 -6.44 -4.56 3.54
CA LEU A 88 -6.40 -4.51 2.08
C LEU A 88 -5.34 -3.56 1.51
N TYR A 89 -4.48 -3.01 2.38
CA TYR A 89 -3.43 -2.06 1.99
C TYR A 89 -2.07 -2.76 1.93
N TYR A 90 -1.42 -2.67 0.78
CA TYR A 90 -0.14 -3.28 0.49
C TYR A 90 0.84 -2.26 -0.06
N ILE A 91 2.12 -2.49 0.18
CA ILE A 91 3.22 -1.80 -0.46
C ILE A 91 3.88 -2.78 -1.43
N ILE A 92 4.15 -2.30 -2.64
CA ILE A 92 4.91 -2.99 -3.67
C ILE A 92 6.21 -2.24 -3.89
N ASP A 93 7.33 -2.90 -3.60
CA ASP A 93 8.67 -2.41 -3.88
C ASP A 93 9.00 -2.66 -5.36
N LEU A 94 9.42 -1.64 -6.10
CA LEU A 94 9.67 -1.76 -7.54
C LEU A 94 11.13 -2.08 -7.83
N PRO A 95 11.40 -3.05 -8.73
CA PRO A 95 12.73 -3.20 -9.32
C PRO A 95 13.23 -1.88 -9.92
N SER A 96 14.54 -1.64 -9.86
CA SER A 96 15.14 -0.35 -10.26
C SER A 96 15.03 -0.05 -11.75
N ASP A 97 14.75 -1.05 -12.58
CA ASP A 97 14.53 -0.96 -14.02
C ASP A 97 13.06 -0.77 -14.41
N VAL A 98 12.14 -0.74 -13.44
CA VAL A 98 10.70 -0.56 -13.67
C VAL A 98 10.30 0.92 -13.51
N SER A 99 9.63 1.45 -14.54
CA SER A 99 9.01 2.77 -14.48
C SER A 99 7.86 2.79 -13.47
N ALA A 100 8.03 3.57 -12.40
CA ALA A 100 7.06 3.65 -11.31
C ALA A 100 5.70 4.21 -11.77
N ALA A 101 5.71 5.16 -12.71
CA ALA A 101 4.50 5.73 -13.28
C ALA A 101 3.73 4.69 -14.11
N ASP A 102 4.43 3.92 -14.95
CA ASP A 102 3.80 2.89 -15.79
C ASP A 102 3.29 1.71 -14.95
N ALA A 103 4.07 1.30 -13.94
CA ALA A 103 3.65 0.29 -12.98
C ALA A 103 2.39 0.73 -12.23
N MET A 104 2.35 1.96 -11.72
CA MET A 104 1.17 2.51 -11.03
C MET A 104 -0.05 2.55 -11.96
N ALA A 105 0.11 3.08 -13.17
CA ALA A 105 -0.98 3.15 -14.15
C ALA A 105 -1.52 1.76 -14.52
N LYS A 106 -0.61 0.78 -14.69
CA LYS A 106 -0.98 -0.61 -15.00
C LYS A 106 -1.74 -1.26 -13.85
N LEU A 107 -1.27 -1.10 -12.61
CA LEU A 107 -1.92 -1.64 -11.42
C LEU A 107 -3.29 -0.98 -11.19
N GLN A 108 -3.38 0.34 -11.34
CA GLN A 108 -4.61 1.10 -11.15
C GLN A 108 -5.71 0.74 -12.16
N ALA A 109 -5.35 0.23 -13.33
CA ALA A 109 -6.30 -0.21 -14.35
C ALA A 109 -6.96 -1.57 -14.03
N LEU A 110 -6.49 -2.31 -13.03
CA LEU A 110 -7.01 -3.63 -12.68
C LEU A 110 -8.26 -3.54 -11.80
N ASN A 111 -9.27 -4.39 -12.08
CA ASN A 111 -10.54 -4.38 -11.34
C ASN A 111 -10.41 -4.68 -9.84
N VAL A 112 -9.42 -5.53 -9.50
CA VAL A 112 -9.10 -5.93 -8.11
C VAL A 112 -8.43 -4.80 -7.32
N VAL A 113 -7.85 -3.82 -8.00
CA VAL A 113 -7.23 -2.64 -7.40
C VAL A 113 -8.26 -1.54 -7.30
N GLU A 114 -8.50 -1.04 -6.09
CA GLU A 114 -9.36 0.13 -5.87
C GLU A 114 -8.56 1.42 -6.07
N HIS A 115 -7.32 1.44 -5.59
CA HIS A 115 -6.45 2.61 -5.66
C HIS A 115 -4.98 2.20 -5.68
N ALA A 116 -4.16 2.94 -6.43
CA ALA A 116 -2.70 2.81 -6.42
C ALA A 116 -2.08 4.21 -6.44
N GLU A 117 -1.05 4.43 -5.62
CA GLU A 117 -0.34 5.70 -5.51
C GLU A 117 1.16 5.49 -5.29
N LEU A 118 1.97 6.42 -5.81
CA LEU A 118 3.40 6.46 -5.51
C LEU A 118 3.62 6.94 -4.08
N GLN A 119 4.42 6.20 -3.31
CA GLN A 119 4.83 6.66 -2.00
C GLN A 119 5.86 7.79 -2.12
N PRO A 120 5.67 8.90 -1.39
CA PRO A 120 6.70 9.93 -1.29
C PRO A 120 7.97 9.32 -0.70
N MET A 121 9.12 9.58 -1.35
CA MET A 121 10.40 9.18 -0.79
C MET A 121 10.60 9.83 0.60
N PRO A 122 11.11 9.08 1.59
CA PRO A 122 11.54 9.68 2.85
C PRO A 122 12.54 10.80 2.56
N ALA A 123 12.28 12.00 3.06
CA ALA A 123 13.26 13.08 2.96
C ALA A 123 14.55 12.63 3.65
N PRO A 124 15.74 12.92 3.08
CA PRO A 124 16.99 12.61 3.77
C PRO A 124 16.99 13.31 5.13
N PRO A 125 17.56 12.68 6.17
CA PRO A 125 17.63 13.28 7.49
C PRO A 125 18.31 14.66 7.37
N PRO A 126 17.83 15.69 8.09
CA PRO A 126 18.46 16.99 8.05
C PRO A 126 19.92 16.85 8.45
N MET A 127 20.83 17.29 7.58
CA MET A 127 22.25 17.39 7.94
C MET A 127 22.35 18.45 9.03
N GLY A 128 22.59 18.03 10.27
CA GLY A 128 22.94 18.94 11.36
C GLY A 128 24.15 19.77 10.94
N ARG A 129 24.03 21.09 11.04
CA ARG A 129 25.18 22.00 10.92
C ARG A 129 26.01 21.96 12.19
#